data_AF-A0A0N4YXF5-F1
#
_entry.id   AF-A0A0N4YXF5-F1
#
_cell.length_a   1.000
_cell.length_b   1.000
_cell.length_c   1.000
_cell.angle_alpha   90.00
_cell.angle_beta   90.00
_cell.angle_gamma   90.00
#
_symmetry.space_group_name_H-M   'P 1'
#
loop_
_entity.id
_entity.type
_entity.pdbx_description
1 polymer ?
#
loop_
_entity_poly.entity_id
_entity_poly.type
_entity_poly.pdbx_seq_one_letter_code
_entity_poly.pdbx_strand_id
1 'polypeptide(L)'
;MARFMLLYLGLPASKKNLEILKASQHISRELKTSKEFQKAIGYWFTADEVESAVEDDETRPLQKIFATKGMDPDLCPVFGVRKDLPPAMVLSAEYDVLRFHKVGFLR
;
A
#
# COMPACT_ATOMS: atom_id res chain seq x y z
N MET A 1 10.55 -9.33 1.99
CA MET A 1 9.13 -9.02 2.27
C MET A 1 8.24 -9.04 1.03
N ALA A 2 8.61 -8.37 -0.07
CA ALA A 2 7.83 -8.39 -1.33
C ALA A 2 7.33 -9.79 -1.77
N ARG A 3 8.18 -10.82 -1.61
CA ARG A 3 7.83 -12.20 -1.94
C ARG A 3 6.69 -12.77 -1.09
N PHE A 4 6.73 -12.51 0.22
CA PHE A 4 5.68 -12.95 1.14
C PHE A 4 4.38 -12.21 0.90
N MET A 5 4.43 -10.91 0.59
CA MET A 5 3.25 -10.12 0.23
C MET A 5 2.54 -10.68 -1.00
N LEU A 6 3.29 -11.01 -2.06
CA LEU A 6 2.71 -11.63 -3.26
C LEU A 6 2.03 -12.97 -2.93
N LEU A 7 2.71 -13.85 -2.20
CA LEU A 7 2.15 -15.14 -1.82
C LEU A 7 0.89 -14.99 -0.95
N TYR A 8 0.90 -14.05 -0.01
CA TYR A 8 -0.24 -13.76 0.85
C TYR A 8 -1.47 -13.29 0.04
N LEU A 9 -1.25 -12.47 -0.99
CA LEU A 9 -2.31 -12.01 -1.89
C LEU A 9 -2.81 -13.11 -2.87
N GLY A 10 -2.16 -14.29 -2.87
CA GLY A 10 -2.41 -15.38 -3.81
C GLY A 10 -1.78 -15.16 -5.18
N LEU A 11 -0.79 -14.28 -5.28
CA LEU A 11 -0.10 -13.92 -6.51
C LEU A 11 1.20 -14.73 -6.68
N PRO A 12 1.58 -15.05 -7.92
CA PRO A 12 2.84 -15.73 -8.18
C PRO A 12 4.01 -14.82 -7.80
N ALA A 13 4.90 -15.33 -6.97
CA ALA A 13 6.14 -14.69 -6.55
C ALA A 13 7.24 -14.75 -7.63
N SER A 14 6.88 -14.40 -8.87
CA SER A 14 7.81 -14.36 -10.00
C SER A 14 8.82 -13.22 -9.84
N LYS A 15 9.99 -13.33 -10.49
CA LYS A 15 10.99 -12.24 -10.50
C LYS A 15 10.38 -10.94 -11.01
N LYS A 16 9.54 -11.01 -12.03
CA LYS A 16 8.85 -9.86 -12.62
C LYS A 16 7.94 -9.15 -11.61
N ASN A 17 7.08 -9.91 -10.93
CA ASN A 17 6.14 -9.35 -9.94
C ASN A 17 6.88 -8.75 -8.74
N LEU A 18 8.03 -9.33 -8.37
CA LEU A 18 8.89 -8.78 -7.34
C LEU A 18 9.45 -7.42 -7.73
N GLU A 19 9.91 -7.25 -8.98
CA GLU A 19 10.43 -5.97 -9.45
C GLU A 19 9.31 -4.91 -9.56
N ILE A 20 8.13 -5.27 -10.06
CA ILE A 20 6.95 -4.39 -10.07
C ILE A 20 6.58 -3.93 -8.65
N LEU A 21 6.61 -4.84 -7.68
CA LEU A 21 6.27 -4.52 -6.30
C LEU A 21 7.34 -3.64 -5.64
N LYS A 22 8.62 -3.92 -5.87
CA LYS A 22 9.74 -3.08 -5.39
C LYS A 22 9.74 -1.69 -6.00
N ALA A 23 9.33 -1.55 -7.25
CA ALA A 23 9.20 -0.28 -7.95
C ALA A 23 7.89 0.46 -7.63
N SER A 24 7.06 -0.04 -6.71
CA SER A 24 5.76 0.55 -6.35
C SER A 24 4.78 0.71 -7.53
N GLN A 25 4.95 -0.06 -8.60
CA GLN A 25 4.10 -0.03 -9.80
C GLN A 25 2.79 -0.82 -9.64
N HIS A 26 2.62 -1.50 -8.50
CA HIS A 26 1.39 -2.19 -8.11
C HIS A 26 0.28 -1.25 -7.62
N ILE A 27 0.60 0.03 -7.35
CA ILE A 27 -0.38 1.06 -6.99
C ILE A 27 -0.77 1.78 -8.28
N SER A 28 -2.05 1.69 -8.67
CA SER A 28 -2.55 2.35 -9.87
C SER A 28 -2.50 3.88 -9.75
N ARG A 29 -2.49 4.56 -10.89
CA ARG A 29 -2.55 6.03 -10.93
C ARG A 29 -3.79 6.57 -10.21
N GLU A 30 -4.92 5.90 -10.40
CA GLU A 30 -6.20 6.21 -9.76
C GLU A 30 -6.11 6.17 -8.22
N LEU A 31 -5.42 5.18 -7.67
CA LEU A 31 -5.20 5.09 -6.22
C LEU A 31 -4.25 6.18 -5.75
N LYS A 32 -3.18 6.46 -6.53
CA LYS A 32 -2.25 7.54 -6.20
C LYS A 32 -2.93 8.91 -6.21
N THR A 33 -3.98 9.15 -7.00
CA THR A 33 -4.74 10.43 -7.00
C THR A 33 -5.88 10.48 -5.99
N SER A 34 -6.29 9.33 -5.44
CA SER A 34 -7.37 9.27 -4.46
C SER A 34 -6.98 9.94 -3.14
N LYS A 35 -7.75 10.97 -2.75
CA LYS A 35 -7.57 11.66 -1.46
C LYS A 35 -7.84 10.75 -0.27
N GLU A 36 -8.77 9.81 -0.40
CA GLU A 36 -9.09 8.85 0.66
C GLU A 36 -7.91 7.91 0.92
N PHE A 37 -7.31 7.40 -0.17
CA PHE A 37 -6.13 6.55 -0.10
C PHE A 37 -4.95 7.28 0.51
N GLN A 38 -4.61 8.48 -0.01
CA GLN A 38 -3.51 9.31 0.50
C GLN A 38 -3.68 9.67 1.99
N LYS A 39 -4.91 9.99 2.40
CA LYS A 39 -5.23 10.27 3.80
C LYS A 39 -5.04 9.04 4.68
N ALA A 40 -5.49 7.87 4.23
CA ALA A 40 -5.36 6.62 4.99
C ALA A 40 -3.88 6.24 5.20
N ILE A 41 -3.06 6.29 4.14
CA ILE A 41 -1.63 5.94 4.24
C ILE A 41 -0.79 7.06 4.87
N GLY A 42 -1.35 8.27 5.04
CA GLY A 42 -0.66 9.43 5.60
C GLY A 42 0.46 9.97 4.69
N TYR A 43 0.35 9.76 3.38
CA TYR A 43 1.35 10.13 2.38
C TYR A 43 0.69 10.76 1.15
N TRP A 44 1.24 11.90 0.70
CA TRP A 44 0.77 12.63 -0.48
C TRP A 44 1.74 12.39 -1.62
N PHE A 45 1.27 11.74 -2.69
CA PHE A 45 2.10 11.50 -3.87
C PHE A 45 2.36 12.81 -4.63
N THR A 46 3.57 12.96 -5.15
CA THR A 46 3.92 14.07 -6.04
C THR A 46 3.36 13.86 -7.45
N ALA A 47 3.28 14.91 -8.26
CA ALA A 47 2.79 14.82 -9.65
C ALA A 47 3.64 13.85 -10.49
N ASP A 48 4.97 13.89 -10.32
CA ASP A 48 5.92 13.00 -11.00
C ASP A 48 5.71 11.53 -10.62
N GLU A 49 5.36 11.24 -9.35
CA GLU A 49 5.07 9.88 -8.89
C GLU A 49 3.74 9.34 -9.42
N VAL A 50 2.79 10.23 -9.69
CA VAL A 50 1.51 9.88 -10.32
C VAL A 50 1.71 9.62 -11.81
N GLU A 51 2.49 10.44 -12.51
CA GLU A 51 2.78 10.26 -13.95
C GLU A 51 3.67 9.05 -14.24
N SER A 52 4.61 8.72 -13.34
CA SER A 52 5.45 7.53 -13.46
C SER A 52 4.73 6.21 -13.16
N ALA A 53 3.42 6.25 -12.85
CA ALA A 53 2.62 5.04 -12.70
C ALA A 53 2.48 4.32 -14.05
N VAL A 54 3.07 3.12 -14.14
CA VAL A 54 3.01 2.29 -15.35
C VAL A 54 1.67 1.57 -15.41
N GLU A 55 0.88 1.88 -16.44
CA GLU A 55 -0.39 1.21 -16.76
C GLU A 55 -0.22 0.36 -18.02
N ASP A 56 0.38 -0.81 -17.87
CA ASP A 56 0.49 -1.80 -18.94
C ASP A 56 -0.43 -3.01 -18.66
N ASP A 57 -0.64 -3.85 -19.66
CA ASP A 57 -1.50 -5.03 -19.53
C ASP A 57 -0.97 -6.08 -18.53
N GLU A 58 0.30 -5.99 -18.15
CA GLU A 58 0.96 -6.91 -17.24
C GLU A 58 0.91 -6.42 -15.78
N THR A 59 0.89 -5.11 -15.54
CA THR A 59 0.73 -4.48 -14.22
C THR A 59 -0.75 -4.38 -13.82
N ARG A 60 -1.67 -4.26 -14.79
CA ARG A 60 -3.12 -4.18 -14.54
C ARG A 60 -3.67 -5.29 -13.62
N PRO A 61 -3.37 -6.59 -13.81
CA PRO A 61 -3.86 -7.64 -12.92
C PRO A 61 -3.39 -7.48 -11.48
N LEU A 62 -2.11 -7.10 -11.30
CA LEU A 62 -1.50 -6.83 -10.01
C LEU A 62 -2.15 -5.62 -9.32
N GLN A 63 -2.34 -4.53 -10.06
CA GLN A 63 -2.99 -3.31 -9.57
C GLN A 63 -4.43 -3.58 -9.13
N LYS A 64 -5.19 -4.36 -9.91
CA LYS A 64 -6.56 -4.71 -9.55
C LYS A 64 -6.64 -5.57 -8.28
N ILE A 65 -5.74 -6.54 -8.14
CA ILE A 65 -5.67 -7.38 -6.93
C ILE A 65 -5.24 -6.55 -5.73
N PHE A 66 -4.31 -5.62 -5.91
CA PHE A 66 -3.89 -4.73 -4.83
C PHE A 66 -5.00 -3.75 -4.42
N ALA A 67 -5.74 -3.18 -5.37
CA ALA A 67 -6.88 -2.31 -5.09
C ALA A 67 -8.01 -3.05 -4.34
N THR A 68 -8.25 -4.32 -4.67
CA THR A 68 -9.32 -5.11 -4.05
C THR A 68 -8.94 -5.71 -2.71
N LYS A 69 -7.77 -6.36 -2.63
CA LYS A 69 -7.32 -7.05 -1.41
C LYS A 69 -6.40 -6.19 -0.54
N GLY A 70 -5.51 -5.42 -1.13
CA GLY A 70 -4.54 -4.60 -0.39
C GLY A 70 -5.18 -3.45 0.40
N MET A 71 -6.38 -3.02 -0.01
CA MET A 71 -7.20 -2.03 0.70
C MET A 71 -8.27 -2.65 1.61
N ASP A 72 -8.33 -3.98 1.70
CA ASP A 72 -9.23 -4.66 2.60
C ASP A 72 -8.84 -4.33 4.05
N PRO A 73 -9.73 -3.78 4.89
CA PRO A 73 -9.42 -3.44 6.28
C PRO A 73 -9.05 -4.67 7.12
N ASP A 74 -9.49 -5.88 6.74
CA ASP A 74 -9.11 -7.12 7.43
C ASP A 74 -7.65 -7.50 7.12
N LEU A 75 -7.11 -7.04 5.99
CA LEU A 75 -5.72 -7.26 5.60
C LEU A 75 -4.80 -6.10 5.96
N CYS A 76 -5.26 -4.87 5.73
CA CYS A 76 -4.53 -3.64 5.98
C CYS A 76 -5.34 -2.78 6.97
N PRO A 77 -5.10 -2.92 8.27
CA PRO A 77 -5.90 -2.27 9.31
C PRO A 77 -5.86 -0.73 9.27
N VAL A 78 -4.97 -0.16 8.46
CA VAL A 78 -4.94 1.29 8.20
C VAL A 78 -6.20 1.78 7.49
N PHE A 79 -6.87 0.93 6.72
CA PHE A 79 -8.16 1.25 6.10
C PHE A 79 -9.38 0.91 6.98
N GLY A 80 -9.15 0.35 8.17
CA GLY A 80 -10.21 -0.03 9.12
C GLY A 80 -10.77 1.15 9.93
N VAL A 81 -11.97 0.97 10.47
CA VAL A 81 -12.64 1.96 11.33
C VAL A 81 -12.08 1.90 12.75
N ARG A 82 -11.77 3.07 13.34
CA ARG A 82 -11.07 3.17 14.64
C ARG A 82 -11.87 3.78 15.79
N LYS A 83 -13.12 4.17 15.55
CA LYS A 83 -13.89 5.03 16.47
C LYS A 83 -13.99 4.51 17.91
N ASP A 84 -13.92 3.20 18.10
CA ASP A 84 -14.13 2.56 19.41
C ASP A 84 -12.94 1.68 19.86
N LEU A 85 -11.73 1.92 19.32
CA LEU A 85 -10.54 1.16 19.72
C LEU A 85 -9.94 1.70 21.02
N PRO A 86 -9.42 0.83 21.91
CA PRO A 86 -8.74 1.27 23.12
C PRO A 86 -7.45 2.04 22.78
N PRO A 87 -6.99 2.94 23.66
CA PRO A 87 -5.73 3.64 23.47
C PRO A 87 -4.58 2.64 23.28
N ALA A 88 -3.81 2.81 22.21
CA ALA A 88 -2.68 1.94 21.87
C ALA A 88 -1.38 2.75 21.83
N MET A 89 -0.34 2.20 22.45
CA MET A 89 1.02 2.76 22.35
C MET A 89 1.70 2.19 21.11
N VAL A 90 2.14 3.06 20.20
CA VAL A 90 2.89 2.67 19.00
C VAL A 90 4.37 3.00 19.20
N LEU A 91 5.22 1.99 19.39
CA LEU A 91 6.67 2.16 19.51
C LEU A 91 7.37 1.97 18.17
N SER A 92 8.40 2.80 17.94
CA SER A 92 9.00 2.97 16.63
C SER A 92 10.49 3.24 16.72
N ALA A 93 11.29 2.55 15.91
CA ALA A 93 12.69 2.94 15.68
C ALA A 93 12.79 3.96 14.53
N GLU A 94 13.74 4.89 14.62
CA GLU A 94 13.91 5.97 13.62
C GLU A 94 14.27 5.47 12.22
N TYR A 95 14.96 4.32 12.14
CA TYR A 95 15.38 3.68 10.89
C TYR A 95 14.42 2.57 10.42
N ASP A 96 13.16 2.61 10.88
CA ASP A 96 12.17 1.63 10.47
C ASP A 96 11.64 1.93 9.06
N VAL A 97 11.70 0.94 8.18
CA VAL A 97 11.13 1.00 6.82
C VAL A 97 9.62 1.23 6.84
N LEU A 98 8.96 0.89 7.96
CA LEU A 98 7.53 1.10 8.21
C LEU A 98 7.19 2.42 8.90
N ARG A 99 8.13 3.37 8.98
CA ARG A 99 7.94 4.67 9.67
C ARG A 99 6.65 5.39 9.26
N PHE A 100 6.30 5.39 7.98
CA PHE A 100 5.10 6.06 7.46
C PHE A 100 3.79 5.40 7.91
N HIS A 101 3.81 4.09 8.13
CA HIS A 101 2.62 3.35 8.57
C HIS A 101 2.16 3.81 9.96
N LYS A 102 3.08 4.32 10.79
CA LYS A 102 2.85 4.73 12.19
C LYS A 102 2.16 6.07 12.31
N VAL A 103 2.46 7.00 11.40
CA VAL A 103 1.77 8.30 11.33
C VAL A 103 0.29 8.09 11.03
N GLY A 104 -0.02 7.06 10.24
CA GLY A 104 -1.38 6.64 9.97
C GLY A 104 -2.14 6.16 11.21
N PHE A 105 -1.49 5.54 12.22
CA PHE A 105 -2.13 5.02 13.44
C PHE A 105 -2.27 6.01 14.59
N LEU A 106 -1.48 7.09 14.60
CA LEU A 106 -1.42 8.07 15.69
C LEU A 106 -2.42 9.25 15.54
N ARG A 107 -3.36 9.15 14.58
CA ARG A 107 -4.40 10.15 14.32
C ARG A 107 -5.80 9.57 14.38
#